data_AF-A0A5E4JTB7-F1
#
_entry.id   AF-A0A5E4JTB7-F1
#
_cell.length_a   1.000
_cell.length_b   1.000
_cell.length_c   1.000
_cell.angle_alpha   90.00
_cell.angle_beta   90.00
_cell.angle_gamma   90.00
#
_symmetry.space_group_name_H-M   'P 1'
#
loop_
_entity.id
_entity.type
_entity.pdbx_description
1 polymer ?
#
loop_
_entity_poly.entity_id
_entity_poly.type
_entity_poly.pdbx_seq_one_letter_code
_entity_poly.pdbx_strand_id
1 'polypeptide(L)'
;MTENLERQLVGLIAADRLDIPISSMSGKLKRMKPKLAKAISLPDNNYSGERVYANVQKYDSTAKARTMSEAVDMFAEQYPRHGKILRGYIEETRATRESNLYFGMQEGCRLTAEDYLGVMSDLGFTESQARALYEPLMDASRSIARKRADSERSILIG
;
A
#
# COMPACT_ATOMS: atom_id res chain seq x y z
N MET A 1 -8.79 -12.77 17.31
CA MET A 1 -8.76 -12.36 15.88
C MET A 1 -8.16 -10.97 15.72
N THR A 2 -8.50 -10.00 16.58
CA THR A 2 -7.99 -8.62 16.58
C THR A 2 -6.47 -8.52 16.73
N GLU A 3 -5.85 -9.25 17.68
CA GLU A 3 -4.39 -9.22 17.90
C GLU A 3 -3.56 -9.64 16.68
N ASN A 4 -4.05 -10.60 15.89
CA ASN A 4 -3.36 -11.05 14.68
C ASN A 4 -3.37 -9.95 13.61
N LEU A 5 -4.50 -9.26 13.46
CA LEU A 5 -4.70 -8.20 12.48
C LEU A 5 -3.87 -6.96 12.84
N GLU A 6 -3.82 -6.59 14.12
CA GLU A 6 -2.92 -5.54 14.63
C GLU A 6 -1.46 -5.85 14.33
N ARG A 7 -1.01 -7.09 14.59
CA ARG A 7 0.36 -7.51 14.29
C ARG A 7 0.68 -7.41 12.79
N GLN A 8 -0.27 -7.77 11.92
CA GLN A 8 -0.09 -7.65 10.47
C GLN A 8 0.03 -6.19 10.02
N LEU A 9 -0.80 -5.30 10.58
CA LEU A 9 -0.73 -3.85 10.29
C LEU A 9 0.55 -3.21 10.81
N VAL A 10 1.00 -3.60 12.01
CA VAL A 10 2.30 -3.22 12.56
C VAL A 10 3.43 -3.62 11.62
N GLY A 11 3.40 -4.87 11.13
CA GLY A 11 4.36 -5.35 10.13
C GLY A 11 4.32 -4.57 8.82
N LEU A 12 3.12 -4.21 8.34
CA LEU A 12 2.95 -3.39 7.13
C LEU A 12 3.54 -1.99 7.30
N ILE A 13 3.29 -1.32 8.43
CA ILE A 13 3.83 0.01 8.73
C ILE A 13 5.35 -0.05 8.86
N ALA A 14 5.88 -1.06 9.55
CA ALA A 14 7.31 -1.28 9.68
C ALA A 14 7.96 -1.50 8.31
N ALA A 15 7.36 -2.34 7.46
CA ALA A 15 7.82 -2.56 6.10
C ALA A 15 7.77 -1.28 5.24
N ASP A 16 6.71 -0.46 5.33
CA ASP A 16 6.62 0.82 4.62
C ASP A 16 7.77 1.78 5.00
N ARG A 17 8.07 1.88 6.30
CA ARG A 17 9.12 2.76 6.83
C ARG A 17 10.54 2.31 6.46
N LEU A 18 10.73 1.00 6.26
CA LEU A 18 11.98 0.40 5.83
C LEU A 18 12.13 0.35 4.29
N ASP A 19 11.03 0.44 3.54
CA ASP A 19 11.03 0.32 2.08
C ASP A 19 11.96 1.35 1.43
N ILE A 20 11.88 2.63 1.80
CA ILE A 20 12.73 3.66 1.19
C ILE A 20 14.20 3.50 1.58
N PRO A 21 14.57 3.37 2.88
CA PRO A 21 15.96 3.13 3.28
C PRO A 21 16.61 1.90 2.64
N ILE A 22 15.84 0.82 2.44
CA ILE A 22 16.34 -0.47 1.93
C ILE A 22 16.06 -0.63 0.42
N SER A 23 15.38 0.32 -0.22
CA SER A 23 14.97 0.24 -1.63
C SER A 23 16.13 -0.02 -2.59
N SER A 24 17.33 0.47 -2.26
CA SER A 24 18.57 0.24 -3.01
C SER A 24 19.24 -1.11 -2.74
N MET A 25 18.90 -1.78 -1.64
CA MET A 25 19.54 -3.01 -1.16
C MET A 25 18.70 -4.26 -1.45
N SER A 26 17.36 -4.16 -1.54
CA SER A 26 16.52 -5.34 -1.73
C SER A 26 15.16 -5.04 -2.37
N GLY A 27 14.99 -5.46 -3.62
CA GLY A 27 13.68 -5.48 -4.30
C GLY A 27 12.67 -6.49 -3.70
N LYS A 28 13.00 -7.17 -2.59
CA LYS A 28 12.07 -8.04 -1.87
C LYS A 28 11.01 -7.24 -1.11
N LEU A 29 11.38 -6.12 -0.47
CA LEU A 29 10.45 -5.25 0.26
C LEU A 29 9.35 -4.71 -0.65
N LYS A 30 9.75 -4.17 -1.81
CA LYS A 30 8.84 -3.68 -2.85
C LYS A 30 7.84 -4.74 -3.34
N ARG A 31 8.20 -6.03 -3.31
CA ARG A 31 7.33 -7.16 -3.68
C ARG A 31 6.50 -7.69 -2.51
N MET A 32 7.00 -7.60 -1.29
CA MET A 32 6.37 -8.10 -0.08
C MET A 32 5.27 -7.16 0.42
N LYS A 33 5.50 -5.84 0.37
CA LYS A 33 4.56 -4.82 0.86
C LYS A 33 3.17 -4.92 0.20
N PRO A 34 3.02 -5.03 -1.13
CA PRO A 34 1.72 -5.26 -1.75
C PRO A 34 1.08 -6.59 -1.35
N LYS A 35 1.89 -7.65 -1.15
CA LYS A 35 1.37 -8.95 -0.71
C LYS A 35 0.83 -8.90 0.72
N LEU A 36 1.55 -8.23 1.62
CA LEU A 36 1.09 -8.00 3.00
C LEU A 36 -0.19 -7.17 3.02
N ALA A 37 -0.23 -6.05 2.27
CA ALA A 37 -1.41 -5.21 2.18
C ALA A 37 -2.64 -5.96 1.62
N LYS A 38 -2.47 -6.79 0.58
CA LYS A 38 -3.55 -7.61 0.01
C LYS A 38 -4.02 -8.75 0.92
N ALA A 39 -3.15 -9.24 1.80
CA ALA A 39 -3.50 -10.31 2.74
C ALA A 39 -4.33 -9.81 3.94
N ILE A 40 -4.29 -8.51 4.24
CA ILE A 40 -5.02 -7.92 5.35
C ILE A 40 -6.50 -7.79 4.96
N SER A 41 -7.34 -8.59 5.60
CA SER A 41 -8.80 -8.51 5.47
C SER A 41 -9.37 -7.74 6.65
N LEU A 42 -9.86 -6.52 6.40
CA LEU A 42 -10.48 -5.69 7.43
C LEU A 42 -11.98 -6.03 7.57
N PRO A 43 -12.51 -6.24 8.79
CA PRO A 43 -13.96 -6.27 9.01
C PRO A 43 -14.56 -4.91 8.63
N ASP A 44 -15.67 -4.90 7.89
CA ASP A 44 -16.36 -3.66 7.45
C ASP A 44 -15.48 -2.62 6.74
N ASN A 45 -14.37 -3.03 6.12
CA ASN A 45 -13.36 -2.15 5.51
C ASN A 45 -12.71 -1.15 6.47
N ASN A 46 -12.80 -1.35 7.79
CA ASN A 46 -12.23 -0.45 8.78
C ASN A 46 -11.69 -1.22 9.99
N TYR A 47 -10.58 -0.75 10.54
CA TYR A 47 -9.99 -1.31 11.74
C TYR A 47 -9.36 -0.21 12.59
N SER A 48 -9.66 -0.24 13.88
CA SER A 48 -9.04 0.62 14.89
C SER A 48 -8.61 -0.27 16.05
N GLY A 49 -7.30 -0.53 16.12
CA GLY A 49 -6.66 -1.26 17.21
C GLY A 49 -6.11 -0.32 18.27
N GLU A 50 -5.30 -0.87 19.16
CA GLU A 50 -4.67 -0.12 20.25
C GLU A 50 -3.57 0.82 19.73
N ARG A 51 -2.72 0.33 18.82
CA ARG A 51 -1.56 1.07 18.29
C ARG A 51 -1.75 1.56 16.87
N VAL A 52 -2.61 0.90 16.10
CA VAL A 52 -2.73 1.09 14.64
C VAL A 52 -4.17 1.23 14.19
N TYR A 53 -4.35 1.87 13.04
CA TYR A 53 -5.64 1.95 12.36
C TYR A 53 -5.46 1.68 10.87
N ALA A 54 -6.52 1.20 10.22
CA ALA A 54 -6.57 1.00 8.79
C ALA A 54 -7.98 1.12 8.23
N ASN A 55 -8.10 1.63 7.01
CA ASN A 55 -9.37 1.76 6.30
C ASN A 55 -9.16 1.42 4.81
N VAL A 56 -10.11 0.70 4.21
CA VAL A 56 -10.13 0.47 2.77
C VAL A 56 -11.11 1.44 2.13
N GLN A 57 -10.59 2.35 1.31
CA GLN A 57 -11.40 3.22 0.48
C GLN A 57 -11.38 2.71 -0.96
N LYS A 58 -12.57 2.60 -1.54
CA LYS A 58 -12.76 2.25 -2.94
C LYS A 58 -12.92 3.54 -3.72
N TYR A 59 -12.06 3.72 -4.71
CA TYR A 59 -12.17 4.82 -5.65
C TYR A 59 -12.60 4.25 -6.99
N ASP A 60 -13.63 4.85 -7.58
CA ASP A 60 -13.83 4.70 -9.01
C ASP A 60 -12.72 5.52 -9.67
N SER A 61 -11.70 4.86 -10.23
CA SER A 61 -10.59 5.56 -10.85
C SER A 61 -11.02 6.18 -12.18
N THR A 62 -11.62 7.37 -12.12
CA THR A 62 -11.72 8.25 -13.28
C THR A 62 -10.37 8.93 -13.52
N ALA A 63 -9.31 8.15 -13.72
CA ALA A 63 -8.02 8.67 -14.11
C ALA A 63 -7.97 8.79 -15.65
N LYS A 64 -8.02 10.06 -16.08
CA LYS A 64 -8.07 10.55 -17.46
C LYS A 64 -6.92 10.01 -18.33
N ALA A 65 -7.25 9.25 -19.35
CA ALA A 65 -6.50 9.26 -20.61
C ALA A 65 -7.22 10.19 -21.58
N ARG A 66 -6.91 11.50 -21.51
CA ARG A 66 -7.51 12.54 -22.38
C ARG A 66 -7.37 12.19 -23.87
N THR A 67 -6.32 11.45 -24.24
CA THR A 67 -6.03 11.02 -25.62
C THR A 67 -6.73 9.73 -26.06
N MET A 68 -7.10 8.85 -25.13
CA MET A 68 -7.71 7.55 -25.47
C MET A 68 -9.24 7.61 -25.45
N SER A 69 -9.83 8.50 -24.63
CA SER A 69 -11.27 8.76 -24.65
C SER A 69 -11.70 9.33 -26.00
N GLU A 70 -10.98 10.33 -26.51
CA GLU A 70 -11.29 10.97 -27.80
C GLU A 70 -11.23 9.95 -28.95
N ALA A 71 -10.24 9.04 -28.96
CA ALA A 71 -10.15 7.98 -29.96
C ALA A 71 -11.31 6.96 -29.87
N VAL A 72 -11.75 6.62 -28.64
CA VAL A 72 -12.91 5.74 -28.42
C VAL A 72 -14.22 6.42 -28.81
N ASP A 73 -14.34 7.71 -28.56
CA ASP A 73 -15.51 8.51 -28.93
C ASP A 73 -15.61 8.67 -30.45
N MET A 74 -14.51 8.99 -31.12
CA MET A 74 -14.43 9.02 -32.59
C MET A 74 -14.73 7.65 -33.21
N PHE A 75 -14.20 6.57 -32.63
CA PHE A 75 -14.50 5.20 -33.09
C PHE A 75 -15.97 4.83 -32.90
N ALA A 76 -16.57 5.23 -31.79
CA ALA A 76 -17.99 4.98 -31.50
C ALA A 76 -18.91 5.80 -32.40
N GLU A 77 -18.51 6.99 -32.80
CA GLU A 77 -19.23 7.82 -33.78
C GLU A 77 -19.15 7.21 -35.19
N GLN A 78 -17.97 6.71 -35.58
CA GLN A 78 -17.76 6.09 -36.90
C GLN A 78 -18.39 4.68 -37.00
N TYR A 79 -18.46 3.93 -35.90
CA TYR A 79 -19.00 2.57 -35.86
C TYR A 79 -19.97 2.35 -34.68
N PRO A 80 -21.21 2.88 -34.73
CA PRO A 80 -22.11 2.95 -33.56
C PRO A 80 -22.43 1.59 -32.91
N ARG A 81 -22.61 0.55 -33.72
CA ARG A 81 -22.90 -0.81 -33.23
C ARG A 81 -21.72 -1.42 -32.45
N HIS A 82 -20.50 -1.21 -32.94
CA HIS A 82 -19.28 -1.79 -32.37
C HIS A 82 -18.74 -0.91 -31.24
N GLY A 83 -18.90 0.41 -31.35
CA GLY A 83 -18.59 1.37 -30.29
C GLY A 83 -19.39 1.13 -29.03
N LYS A 84 -20.68 0.76 -29.14
CA LYS A 84 -21.50 0.39 -27.98
C LYS A 84 -20.99 -0.87 -27.26
N ILE A 85 -20.54 -1.86 -28.02
CA ILE A 85 -19.95 -3.10 -27.48
C ILE A 85 -18.59 -2.79 -26.82
N LEU A 86 -17.75 -2.00 -27.49
CA LEU A 86 -16.45 -1.58 -26.97
C LEU A 86 -16.59 -0.77 -25.69
N ARG A 87 -17.55 0.17 -25.63
CA ARG A 87 -17.88 0.89 -24.38
C ARG A 87 -18.35 -0.08 -23.30
N GLY A 88 -19.20 -1.06 -23.64
CA GLY A 88 -19.60 -2.11 -22.70
C GLY A 88 -18.41 -2.88 -22.13
N TYR A 89 -17.47 -3.33 -22.97
CA TYR A 89 -16.25 -3.99 -22.50
C TYR A 89 -15.34 -3.08 -21.68
N ILE A 90 -15.20 -1.82 -22.08
CA ILE A 90 -14.40 -0.84 -21.35
C ILE A 90 -15.03 -0.57 -19.98
N GLU A 91 -16.34 -0.40 -19.90
CA GLU A 91 -17.08 -0.18 -18.64
C GLU A 91 -17.03 -1.43 -17.74
N GLU A 92 -17.20 -2.63 -18.32
CA GLU A 92 -17.09 -3.91 -17.63
C GLU A 92 -15.66 -4.17 -17.11
N THR A 93 -14.64 -3.82 -17.89
CA THR A 93 -13.23 -3.91 -17.48
C THR A 93 -12.87 -2.82 -16.47
N ARG A 94 -13.43 -1.60 -16.59
CA ARG A 94 -13.26 -0.51 -15.61
C ARG A 94 -13.99 -0.79 -14.30
N ALA A 95 -14.93 -1.73 -14.27
CA ALA A 95 -15.57 -2.17 -13.04
C ALA A 95 -14.64 -2.94 -12.08
N THR A 96 -13.38 -3.23 -12.46
CA THR A 96 -12.32 -3.56 -11.48
C THR A 96 -11.94 -2.30 -10.70
N ARG A 97 -12.75 -2.01 -9.68
CA ARG A 97 -12.61 -0.88 -8.75
C ARG A 97 -11.23 -0.83 -8.11
N GLU A 98 -10.53 0.30 -8.23
CA GLU A 98 -9.29 0.54 -7.50
C GLU A 98 -9.62 0.64 -6.00
N SER A 99 -8.99 -0.21 -5.21
CA SER A 99 -9.15 -0.23 -3.75
C SER A 99 -7.83 0.15 -3.11
N ASN A 100 -7.84 1.15 -2.25
CA ASN A 100 -6.67 1.61 -1.51
C ASN A 100 -6.82 1.28 -0.03
N LEU A 101 -5.81 0.63 0.55
CA LEU A 101 -5.67 0.46 1.99
C LEU A 101 -4.93 1.67 2.54
N TYR A 102 -5.61 2.46 3.35
CA TYR A 102 -5.04 3.53 4.18
C TYR A 102 -4.69 2.95 5.53
N PHE A 103 -3.52 3.28 6.06
CA PHE A 103 -3.06 2.77 7.34
C PHE A 103 -2.12 3.75 8.04
N GLY A 104 -2.11 3.67 9.36
CA GLY A 104 -1.30 4.55 10.20
C GLY A 104 -1.18 4.06 11.65
N MET A 105 -0.44 4.82 12.43
CA MET A 105 -0.32 4.64 13.88
C MET A 105 -1.31 5.57 14.58
N GLN A 106 -1.92 5.11 15.67
CA GLN A 106 -2.68 5.98 16.57
C GLN A 106 -1.77 7.09 17.14
N GLU A 107 -2.38 8.20 17.54
CA GLU A 107 -1.66 9.32 18.14
C GLU A 107 -0.90 8.86 19.41
N GLY A 108 0.35 9.31 19.55
CA GLY A 108 1.23 8.91 20.65
C GLY A 108 1.84 7.50 20.54
N CYS A 109 1.32 6.64 19.66
CA CYS A 109 1.82 5.27 19.49
C CYS A 109 3.07 5.22 18.59
N ARG A 110 4.00 4.30 18.92
CA ARG A 110 5.23 4.08 18.15
C ARG A 110 5.48 2.59 17.92
N LEU A 111 6.17 2.31 16.82
CA LEU A 111 6.73 0.98 16.57
C LEU A 111 7.94 0.75 17.47
N THR A 112 8.05 -0.47 18.01
CA THR A 112 9.19 -0.91 18.83
C THR A 112 10.34 -1.35 17.93
N ALA A 113 11.53 -1.50 18.49
CA ALA A 113 12.66 -2.05 17.74
C ALA A 113 12.37 -3.48 17.26
N GLU A 114 11.70 -4.28 18.08
CA GLU A 114 11.32 -5.66 17.78
C GLU A 114 10.39 -5.76 16.56
N ASP A 115 9.46 -4.80 16.41
CA ASP A 115 8.58 -4.74 15.24
C ASP A 115 9.40 -4.63 13.94
N TYR A 116 10.44 -3.80 13.93
CA TYR A 116 11.32 -3.64 12.76
C TYR A 116 12.25 -4.83 12.56
N LEU A 117 12.80 -5.38 13.64
CA LEU A 117 13.68 -6.55 13.57
C LEU A 117 12.93 -7.77 13.03
N GLY A 118 11.65 -7.94 13.38
CA GLY A 118 10.78 -8.97 12.81
C GLY A 118 10.68 -8.86 11.30
N VAL A 119 10.40 -7.66 10.77
CA VAL A 119 10.34 -7.43 9.32
C VAL A 119 11.68 -7.66 8.65
N MET A 120 12.81 -7.27 9.27
CA MET A 120 14.14 -7.56 8.72
C MET A 120 14.43 -9.07 8.68
N SER A 121 14.01 -9.80 9.71
CA SER A 121 14.16 -11.26 9.72
C SER A 121 13.36 -11.91 8.57
N ASP A 122 12.13 -11.45 8.33
CA ASP A 122 11.29 -11.93 7.20
C ASP A 122 11.91 -11.64 5.82
N LEU A 123 12.78 -10.62 5.73
CA LEU A 123 13.53 -10.31 4.51
C LEU A 123 14.75 -11.21 4.31
N GLY A 124 15.08 -12.04 5.32
CA GLY A 124 16.18 -12.98 5.33
C GLY A 124 17.46 -12.43 5.96
N PHE A 125 17.41 -11.32 6.69
CA PHE A 125 18.54 -10.87 7.49
C PHE A 125 18.71 -11.76 8.71
N THR A 126 19.95 -12.09 9.06
CA THR A 126 20.23 -12.72 10.35
C THR A 126 19.97 -11.73 11.48
N GLU A 127 19.74 -12.22 12.70
CA GLU A 127 19.52 -11.34 13.86
C GLU A 127 20.67 -10.34 14.06
N SER A 128 21.91 -10.80 13.89
CA SER A 128 23.11 -9.95 13.98
C SER A 128 23.12 -8.83 12.93
N GLN A 129 22.76 -9.15 11.69
CA GLN A 129 22.68 -8.16 10.60
C GLN A 129 21.53 -7.17 10.84
N ALA A 130 20.35 -7.66 11.23
CA ALA A 130 19.19 -6.82 11.51
C ALA A 130 19.47 -5.82 12.64
N ARG A 131 20.09 -6.28 13.74
CA ARG A 131 20.50 -5.40 14.85
C ARG A 131 21.54 -4.37 14.43
N ALA A 132 22.53 -4.76 13.64
CA ALA A 132 23.57 -3.85 13.16
C ALA A 132 23.01 -2.77 12.21
N LEU A 133 22.02 -3.12 11.38
CA LEU A 133 21.41 -2.21 10.42
C LEU A 133 20.27 -1.36 11.01
N TYR A 134 19.71 -1.76 12.16
CA TYR A 134 18.54 -1.12 12.73
C TYR A 134 18.72 0.39 12.95
N GLU A 135 19.75 0.81 13.69
CA GLU A 135 19.98 2.24 13.96
C GLU A 135 20.19 3.07 12.67
N PRO A 136 21.12 2.67 11.76
CA PRO A 136 21.31 3.38 10.49
C PRO A 136 20.02 3.53 9.68
N LEU A 137 19.19 2.48 9.63
CA LEU A 137 17.93 2.50 8.89
C LEU A 137 16.88 3.40 9.55
N MET A 138 16.82 3.42 10.88
CA MET A 138 15.90 4.29 11.61
C MET A 138 16.28 5.76 11.46
N ASP A 139 17.56 6.08 11.46
CA ASP A 139 18.02 7.46 11.25
C ASP A 139 17.75 7.95 9.83
N ALA A 140 17.99 7.09 8.83
CA ALA A 140 17.58 7.36 7.46
C ALA A 140 16.05 7.55 7.35
N SER A 141 15.27 6.66 7.97
CA SER A 141 13.81 6.72 7.96
C SER A 141 13.28 8.01 8.60
N ARG A 142 13.83 8.42 9.76
CA ARG A 142 13.49 9.69 10.44
C ARG A 142 13.82 10.91 9.58
N SER A 143 14.99 10.91 8.94
CA SER A 143 15.41 11.98 8.03
C SER A 143 14.46 12.12 6.84
N ILE A 144 14.01 11.00 6.28
CA ILE A 144 13.03 10.97 5.18
C ILE A 144 11.64 11.39 5.65
N ALA A 145 11.20 10.92 6.81
CA ALA A 145 9.90 11.26 7.39
C ALA A 145 9.77 12.75 7.67
N ARG A 146 10.82 13.41 8.20
CA ARG A 146 10.83 14.88 8.40
C ARG A 146 10.61 15.69 7.12
N LYS A 147 10.90 15.11 5.94
CA LYS A 147 10.70 15.75 4.64
C LYS A 147 9.29 15.54 4.07
N ARG A 148 8.46 14.69 4.68
CA ARG A 148 7.09 14.39 4.22
C ARG A 148 6.12 14.79 5.33
N ALA A 149 5.23 15.74 5.04
CA ALA A 149 4.30 16.29 6.02
C ALA A 149 3.23 15.28 6.51
N ASP A 150 3.01 14.17 5.78
CA ASP A 150 1.91 13.25 6.06
C ASP A 150 2.37 11.95 6.77
N SER A 151 1.73 11.68 7.91
CA SER A 151 1.84 10.45 8.69
C SER A 151 1.01 9.30 8.13
N GLU A 152 -0.05 9.62 7.37
CA GLU A 152 -0.93 8.63 6.76
C GLU A 152 -0.35 8.11 5.44
N ARG A 153 -0.47 6.80 5.23
CA ARG A 153 0.07 6.09 4.07
C ARG A 153 -1.03 5.29 3.40
N SER A 154 -0.95 5.15 2.08
CA SER A 154 -1.86 4.31 1.32
C SER A 154 -1.11 3.34 0.40
N ILE A 155 -1.69 2.17 0.19
CA ILE A 155 -1.24 1.16 -0.76
C ILE A 155 -2.42 0.68 -1.59
N LEU A 156 -2.24 0.61 -2.91
CA LEU A 156 -3.20 0.00 -3.82
C LEU A 156 -3.27 -1.51 -3.59
N ILE A 157 -4.47 -2.01 -3.29
CA ILE A 157 -4.77 -3.42 -3.04
C ILE A 157 -5.71 -4.03 -4.10
N GLY A 158 -6.35 -3.19 -4.93
CA GLY A 158 -7.17 -3.58 -6.10
C GLY A 158 -6.38 -3.55 -7.38
#